data_AF-A0A2E7T2T4-F1
#
_entry.id   AF-A0A2E7T2T4-F1
#
_cell.length_a   1.000
_cell.length_b   1.000
_cell.length_c   1.000
_cell.angle_alpha   90.00
_cell.angle_beta   90.00
_cell.angle_gamma   90.00
#
_symmetry.space_group_name_H-M   'P 1'
#
loop_
_entity.id
_entity.type
_entity.pdbx_description
1 polymer ?
#
loop_
_entity_poly.entity_id
_entity_poly.type
_entity_poly.pdbx_seq_one_letter_code
_entity_poly.pdbx_strand_id
1 'polypeptide(L)'
;MEVSTRIQLQIQHCKDETAFADLCKKHDLSPEQIEMLRKTWVKKTKISSSKVSQTVHKQFDIYEQYIRYLLKSMGEETKDAIDTNILTTWTRLNIRMTDKMDSNYGLVVGRIQCGKTAHMLGLGLKALQGDEIGDGYDTVIILSGTIEDLRLQTMERLEEIGYLDEQIRCLPKQRDLTYDDDALTEIREHLRRPKSGKMVIVIKKNVDVLDRLNGIFSQKSIRHGLRKRKVMIIDDECDYASMDGNNAEDFDGTPKPHEITATNKAIRKMLIHLRKSLSPTWYIGYTATPYANVLMQ
;
A
#
# COMPACT_ATOMS: atom_id res chain seq x y z
N MET A 1 26.08 16.58 12.58
CA MET A 1 25.02 17.59 12.47
C MET A 1 23.73 16.91 12.04
N GLU A 2 23.11 16.16 12.94
CA GLU A 2 21.83 15.51 12.64
C GLU A 2 20.71 16.30 13.31
N VAL A 3 19.66 16.60 12.54
CA VAL A 3 18.40 17.11 13.07
C VAL A 3 17.45 15.91 13.10
N SER A 4 16.81 15.66 14.24
CA SER A 4 15.85 14.56 14.39
C SER A 4 14.80 14.60 13.28
N THR A 5 14.48 13.44 12.70
CA THR A 5 13.45 13.28 11.67
C THR A 5 12.12 13.92 12.07
N ARG A 6 11.79 13.93 13.36
CA ARG A 6 10.58 14.58 13.91
C ARG A 6 10.58 16.09 13.65
N ILE A 7 11.71 16.76 13.86
CA ILE A 7 11.85 18.21 13.66
C ILE A 7 11.84 18.54 12.16
N GLN A 8 12.47 17.70 11.34
CA GLN A 8 12.43 17.85 9.89
C GLN A 8 10.99 17.80 9.36
N LEU A 9 10.18 16.85 9.84
CA LEU A 9 8.76 16.74 9.48
C LEU A 9 7.95 17.96 9.94
N GLN A 10 8.13 18.41 11.17
CA GLN A 10 7.43 19.59 11.70
C GLN A 10 7.72 20.85 10.89
N ILE A 11 8.97 21.02 10.43
CA ILE A 11 9.37 22.12 9.55
C ILE A 11 8.67 22.05 8.19
N GLN A 12 8.45 20.86 7.61
CA GLN A 12 7.74 20.72 6.34
C GLN A 12 6.27 21.16 6.41
N HIS A 13 5.68 21.21 7.59
CA HIS A 13 4.29 21.66 7.81
C HIS A 13 4.17 23.15 8.17
N CYS A 14 5.28 23.89 8.25
CA CYS A 14 5.25 25.33 8.50
C CYS A 14 4.63 26.06 7.30
N LYS A 15 3.59 26.87 7.56
CA LYS A 15 2.80 27.55 6.53
C LYS A 15 3.45 28.83 6.00
N ASP A 16 4.29 29.46 6.82
CA ASP A 16 4.96 30.72 6.54
C ASP A 16 6.30 30.81 7.29
N GLU A 17 7.03 31.90 7.02
CA GLU A 17 8.35 32.17 7.59
C GLU A 17 8.30 32.34 9.12
N THR A 18 7.20 32.85 9.64
CA THR A 18 7.00 33.07 11.08
C THR A 18 6.89 31.73 11.80
N ALA A 19 6.05 30.82 11.30
CA ALA A 19 5.92 29.47 11.82
C ALA A 19 7.23 28.68 11.74
N PHE A 20 7.99 28.84 10.64
CA PHE A 20 9.31 28.23 10.49
C PHE A 20 10.30 28.77 11.54
N ALA A 21 10.37 30.09 11.72
CA ALA A 21 11.26 30.73 12.68
C ALA A 21 10.92 30.34 14.13
N ASP A 22 9.63 30.32 14.48
CA ASP A 22 9.15 29.92 15.81
C ASP A 22 9.51 28.47 16.12
N LEU A 23 9.38 27.57 15.13
CA LEU A 23 9.71 26.16 15.31
C LEU A 23 11.23 25.94 15.42
N CYS A 24 12.04 26.67 14.64
CA CYS A 24 13.49 26.65 14.78
C CYS A 24 13.93 27.11 16.17
N LYS A 25 13.33 28.19 16.67
CA LYS A 25 13.60 28.73 18.02
C LYS A 25 13.15 27.77 19.12
N LYS A 26 11.99 27.13 18.95
CA LYS A 26 11.45 26.13 19.90
C LYS A 26 12.39 24.92 20.07
N HIS A 27 13.12 24.55 19.02
CA HIS A 27 14.01 23.39 19.02
C HIS A 27 15.50 23.75 19.18
N ASP A 28 15.81 25.03 19.48
CA ASP A 28 17.17 25.54 19.70
C ASP A 28 18.16 25.12 18.60
N LEU A 29 17.73 25.24 17.34
CA LEU A 29 18.49 24.78 16.18
C LEU A 29 19.66 25.72 15.88
N SER A 30 20.82 25.14 15.53
CA SER A 30 22.00 25.91 15.13
C SER A 30 21.78 26.62 13.79
N PRO A 31 22.52 27.72 13.51
CA PRO A 31 22.44 28.41 12.22
C PRO A 31 22.65 27.49 11.00
N GLU A 32 23.54 26.50 11.11
CA GLU A 32 23.82 25.51 10.06
C GLU A 32 22.65 24.55 9.86
N GLN A 33 21.99 24.14 10.94
CA GLN A 33 20.77 23.30 10.88
C GLN A 33 19.60 24.07 10.28
N ILE A 34 19.43 25.34 10.64
CA ILE A 34 18.40 26.23 10.10
C ILE A 34 18.60 26.42 8.59
N GLU A 35 19.83 26.68 8.14
CA GLU A 35 20.13 26.86 6.71
C GLU A 35 19.87 25.58 5.91
N MET A 36 20.23 24.42 6.45
CA MET A 36 19.93 23.12 5.85
C MET A 36 18.41 22.89 5.70
N LEU A 37 17.64 23.18 6.76
CA LEU A 37 16.19 23.01 6.79
C LEU A 37 15.45 24.06 5.95
N ARG A 38 16.00 25.27 5.84
CA ARG A 38 15.48 26.34 4.99
C ARG A 38 15.61 25.97 3.51
N LYS A 39 16.71 25.34 3.09
CA LYS A 39 16.88 24.84 1.72
C LYS A 39 15.85 23.79 1.33
N THR A 40 15.46 22.92 2.26
CA THR A 40 14.41 21.91 2.03
C THR A 40 13.01 22.50 2.07
N TRP A 41 12.74 23.48 2.95
CA TRP A 41 11.45 24.14 3.07
C TRP A 41 11.16 25.17 1.94
N VAL A 42 12.14 25.96 1.49
CA VAL A 42 11.95 26.97 0.42
C VAL A 42 11.69 26.35 -0.96
N LYS A 43 12.16 25.11 -1.21
CA LYS A 43 11.80 24.36 -2.42
C LYS A 43 10.29 24.12 -2.52
N LYS A 44 9.58 24.02 -1.39
CA LYS A 44 8.12 23.88 -1.32
C LYS A 44 7.39 25.20 -1.61
N THR A 45 7.90 26.33 -1.10
CA THR A 45 7.24 27.65 -1.26
C THR A 45 7.39 28.25 -2.65
N LYS A 46 8.50 27.99 -3.37
CA LYS A 46 8.65 28.43 -4.79
C LYS A 46 7.77 27.67 -5.78
N ILE A 47 7.34 26.44 -5.46
CA ILE A 47 6.40 25.68 -6.28
C ILE A 47 4.95 26.19 -6.08
N SER A 48 4.66 26.79 -4.92
CA SER A 48 3.35 27.37 -4.59
C SER A 48 3.06 28.72 -5.28
N SER A 49 4.08 29.52 -5.57
CA SER A 49 3.90 30.91 -6.05
C SER A 49 3.84 31.10 -7.57
N SER A 50 3.91 30.04 -8.38
CA SER A 50 3.93 30.15 -9.85
C SER A 50 2.83 29.36 -10.55
N LYS A 51 1.57 29.72 -10.27
CA LYS A 51 0.46 29.94 -11.22
C LYS A 51 -0.89 29.85 -10.50
N VAL A 52 -1.35 30.99 -10.00
CA VAL A 52 -2.77 31.22 -9.76
C VAL A 52 -3.37 31.73 -11.06
N SER A 53 -4.02 30.85 -11.80
CA SER A 53 -5.12 31.23 -12.69
C SER A 53 -6.30 30.33 -12.34
N GLN A 54 -7.41 30.98 -12.02
CA GLN A 54 -8.55 30.46 -11.29
C GLN A 54 -9.34 29.44 -12.11
N THR A 55 -9.25 28.16 -11.73
CA THR A 55 -10.38 27.22 -11.69
C THR A 55 -10.02 26.12 -10.69
N VAL A 56 -10.32 26.31 -9.41
CA VAL A 56 -10.02 25.31 -8.37
C VAL A 56 -11.05 24.19 -8.47
N HIS A 57 -10.82 23.24 -9.39
CA HIS A 57 -11.23 21.88 -9.10
C HIS A 57 -10.35 21.43 -7.94
N LYS A 58 -10.90 21.41 -6.72
CA LYS A 58 -10.20 20.91 -5.53
C LYS A 58 -9.81 19.47 -5.84
N GLN A 59 -8.53 19.24 -6.11
CA GLN A 59 -8.02 17.91 -6.42
C GLN A 59 -8.40 16.98 -5.27
N PHE A 60 -9.11 15.90 -5.58
CA PHE A 60 -9.60 14.96 -4.59
C PHE A 60 -8.42 14.28 -3.90
N ASP A 61 -8.44 14.32 -2.56
CA ASP A 61 -7.48 13.63 -1.73
C ASP A 61 -8.17 12.45 -1.06
N ILE A 62 -7.88 11.24 -1.57
CA ILE A 62 -8.45 10.00 -1.04
C ILE A 62 -7.90 9.67 0.35
N TYR A 63 -6.66 10.03 0.64
CA TYR A 63 -6.07 9.76 1.94
C TYR A 63 -6.70 10.67 3.00
N GLU A 64 -6.94 11.93 2.68
CA GLU A 64 -7.66 12.84 3.58
C GLU A 64 -9.07 12.31 3.91
N GLN A 65 -9.77 11.74 2.93
CA GLN A 65 -11.09 11.12 3.17
C GLN A 65 -11.00 9.92 4.09
N TYR A 66 -10.00 9.08 3.90
CA TYR A 66 -9.76 7.97 4.79
C TYR A 66 -9.51 8.44 6.24
N ILE A 67 -8.71 9.48 6.41
CA ILE A 67 -8.45 10.08 7.72
C ILE A 67 -9.73 10.64 8.36
N ARG A 68 -10.64 11.23 7.57
CA ARG A 68 -11.97 11.65 8.05
C ARG A 68 -12.87 10.48 8.41
N TYR A 69 -12.82 9.38 7.67
CA TYR A 69 -13.52 8.14 8.02
C TYR A 69 -13.04 7.61 9.38
N LEU A 70 -11.73 7.50 9.58
CA LEU A 70 -11.16 7.07 10.87
C LEU A 70 -11.57 7.98 12.02
N LEU A 71 -11.54 9.30 11.84
CA LEU A 71 -11.97 10.23 12.88
C LEU A 71 -13.41 9.95 13.34
N LYS A 72 -14.31 9.65 12.41
CA LYS A 72 -15.71 9.31 12.71
C LYS A 72 -15.85 7.97 13.43
N SER A 73 -15.03 6.97 13.10
CA SER A 73 -15.20 5.60 13.58
C SER A 73 -14.48 5.29 14.90
N MET A 74 -13.42 6.03 15.26
CA MET A 74 -12.54 5.66 16.39
C MET A 74 -11.98 6.83 17.22
N GLY A 75 -12.38 8.07 16.92
CA GLY A 75 -11.96 9.26 17.68
C GLY A 75 -10.55 9.75 17.33
N GLU A 76 -10.21 10.94 17.84
CA GLU A 76 -9.04 11.72 17.39
C GLU A 76 -7.71 11.06 17.74
N GLU A 77 -7.53 10.60 18.99
CA GLU A 77 -6.26 10.00 19.44
C GLU A 77 -5.91 8.72 18.65
N THR A 78 -6.87 7.81 18.48
CA THR A 78 -6.66 6.56 17.72
C THR A 78 -6.39 6.84 16.24
N LYS A 79 -7.16 7.77 15.65
CA LYS A 79 -6.95 8.22 14.27
C LYS A 79 -5.54 8.79 14.09
N ASP A 80 -5.06 9.64 15.00
CA ASP A 80 -3.74 10.28 14.88
C ASP A 80 -2.60 9.29 15.04
N ALA A 81 -2.75 8.30 15.93
CA ALA A 81 -1.80 7.21 16.06
C ALA A 81 -1.71 6.36 14.78
N ILE A 82 -2.85 6.05 14.15
CA ILE A 82 -2.89 5.29 12.89
C ILE A 82 -2.30 6.10 11.74
N ASP A 83 -2.67 7.38 11.60
CA ASP A 83 -2.15 8.29 10.58
C ASP A 83 -0.63 8.41 10.66
N THR A 84 -0.11 8.64 11.87
CA THR A 84 1.34 8.71 12.13
C THR A 84 2.05 7.42 11.70
N ASN A 85 1.47 6.25 12.01
CA ASN A 85 2.04 4.96 11.63
C ASN A 85 2.01 4.73 10.11
N ILE A 86 0.92 5.11 9.44
CA ILE A 86 0.79 5.01 7.97
C ILE A 86 1.84 5.90 7.30
N LEU A 87 1.95 7.17 7.68
CA LEU A 87 2.90 8.11 7.11
C LEU A 87 4.36 7.68 7.36
N THR A 88 4.64 7.14 8.54
CA THR A 88 5.96 6.56 8.86
C THR A 88 6.26 5.37 7.95
N THR A 89 5.31 4.46 7.74
CA THR A 89 5.49 3.31 6.85
C THR A 89 5.68 3.77 5.40
N TRP A 90 4.82 4.65 4.89
CA TRP A 90 4.91 5.22 3.55
C TRP A 90 6.29 5.85 3.29
N THR A 91 6.80 6.62 4.26
CA THR A 91 8.13 7.23 4.18
C THR A 91 9.22 6.16 4.06
N ARG A 92 9.17 5.10 4.87
CA ARG A 92 10.15 4.00 4.84
C ARG A 92 10.15 3.23 3.51
N LEU A 93 8.97 3.03 2.91
CA LEU A 93 8.84 2.35 1.61
C LEU A 93 9.52 3.15 0.48
N ASN A 94 9.41 4.48 0.52
CA ASN A 94 9.92 5.34 -0.56
C ASN A 94 11.38 5.75 -0.40
N ILE A 95 11.93 5.75 0.82
CA ILE A 95 13.39 5.93 1.03
C ILE A 95 14.20 4.76 0.44
N ARG A 96 13.61 3.57 0.34
CA ARG A 96 14.28 2.34 -0.09
C ARG A 96 14.20 2.05 -1.59
N MET A 97 13.56 2.90 -2.41
CA MET A 97 13.52 2.67 -3.85
C MET A 97 14.89 2.96 -4.49
N THR A 98 15.72 1.92 -4.59
CA THR A 98 16.93 1.92 -5.43
C THR A 98 16.54 1.75 -6.90
N ASP A 99 17.39 2.21 -7.83
CA ASP A 99 17.14 2.19 -9.30
C ASP A 99 16.89 0.80 -9.92
N LYS A 100 16.91 -0.29 -9.12
CA LYS A 100 16.65 -1.65 -9.59
C LYS A 100 15.14 -1.95 -9.58
N MET A 101 14.64 -2.38 -10.74
CA MET A 101 13.26 -2.84 -10.99
C MET A 101 13.02 -4.24 -10.38
N ASP A 102 13.29 -4.42 -9.10
CA ASP A 102 13.01 -5.64 -8.35
C ASP A 102 11.75 -5.47 -7.48
N SER A 103 11.10 -6.60 -7.16
CA SER A 103 9.99 -6.61 -6.20
C SER A 103 10.54 -6.35 -4.80
N ASN A 104 9.96 -5.37 -4.11
CA ASN A 104 10.31 -5.01 -2.74
C ASN A 104 9.37 -5.74 -1.76
N TYR A 105 9.89 -6.11 -0.60
CA TYR A 105 9.15 -6.85 0.43
C TYR A 105 9.15 -6.08 1.75
N GLY A 106 7.97 -6.00 2.38
CA GLY A 106 7.77 -5.43 3.69
C GLY A 106 6.92 -6.36 4.56
N LEU A 107 7.10 -6.25 5.87
CA LEU A 107 6.30 -6.96 6.87
C LEU A 107 5.84 -5.97 7.94
N VAL A 108 4.54 -5.96 8.21
CA VAL A 108 3.92 -5.22 9.30
C VAL A 108 3.44 -6.22 10.33
N VAL A 109 4.09 -6.21 11.49
CA VAL A 109 3.75 -7.07 12.63
C VAL A 109 3.04 -6.23 13.68
N GLY A 110 1.86 -6.65 14.11
CA GLY A 110 1.10 -5.95 15.15
C GLY A 110 0.19 -6.88 15.92
N ARG A 111 -0.05 -6.61 17.20
CA ARG A 111 -0.89 -7.45 18.07
C ARG A 111 -2.32 -7.62 17.52
N ILE A 112 -3.04 -8.64 17.98
CA ILE A 112 -4.46 -8.83 17.67
C ILE A 112 -5.23 -7.56 18.08
N GLN A 113 -6.15 -7.10 17.22
CA GLN A 113 -6.94 -5.86 17.41
C GLN A 113 -6.15 -4.54 17.48
N CYS A 114 -4.87 -4.48 17.08
CA CYS A 114 -4.08 -3.24 17.13
C CYS A 114 -4.34 -2.25 15.97
N GLY A 115 -5.49 -2.34 15.29
CA GLY A 115 -5.80 -1.47 14.14
C GLY A 115 -5.06 -1.83 12.85
N LYS A 116 -4.58 -3.08 12.69
CA LYS A 116 -3.87 -3.54 11.47
C LYS A 116 -4.65 -3.27 10.19
N THR A 117 -5.92 -3.61 10.14
CA THR A 117 -6.73 -3.40 8.93
C THR A 117 -6.88 -1.92 8.61
N ALA A 118 -6.99 -1.05 9.61
CA ALA A 118 -7.00 0.39 9.39
C ALA A 118 -5.63 0.88 8.86
N HIS A 119 -4.53 0.42 9.43
CA HIS A 119 -3.21 0.75 8.86
C HIS A 119 -3.06 0.23 7.43
N MET A 120 -3.52 -0.99 7.15
CA MET A 120 -3.50 -1.66 5.85
C MET A 120 -4.23 -0.87 4.77
N LEU A 121 -5.50 -0.53 5.02
CA LEU A 121 -6.32 0.26 4.11
C LEU A 121 -5.72 1.65 3.91
N GLY A 122 -5.33 2.32 5.00
CA GLY A 122 -4.74 3.65 4.93
C GLY A 122 -3.43 3.69 4.14
N LEU A 123 -2.57 2.69 4.30
CA LEU A 123 -1.34 2.59 3.53
C LEU A 123 -1.62 2.37 2.04
N GLY A 124 -2.59 1.50 1.70
CA GLY A 124 -3.01 1.30 0.31
C GLY A 124 -3.57 2.58 -0.32
N LEU A 125 -4.44 3.29 0.38
CA LEU A 125 -5.03 4.54 -0.10
C LEU A 125 -4.00 5.66 -0.19
N LYS A 126 -3.06 5.75 0.76
CA LYS A 126 -1.91 6.67 0.70
C LYS A 126 -1.02 6.35 -0.49
N ALA A 127 -0.76 5.07 -0.74
CA ALA A 127 0.02 4.63 -1.88
C ALA A 127 -0.67 4.99 -3.20
N LEU A 128 -1.98 4.78 -3.32
CA LEU A 128 -2.74 5.25 -4.47
C LEU A 128 -2.64 6.76 -4.62
N GLN A 129 -2.81 7.53 -3.54
CA GLN A 129 -2.71 9.00 -3.56
C GLN A 129 -1.35 9.46 -4.08
N GLY A 130 -0.26 8.89 -3.55
CA GLY A 130 1.08 9.44 -3.69
C GLY A 130 1.24 10.77 -2.96
N ASP A 131 2.42 11.37 -3.04
CA ASP A 131 2.74 12.71 -2.55
C ASP A 131 4.15 13.12 -2.99
N GLU A 132 4.71 14.17 -2.38
CA GLU A 132 6.08 14.61 -2.59
C GLU A 132 7.15 13.58 -2.16
N ILE A 133 6.81 12.58 -1.33
CA ILE A 133 7.74 11.55 -0.84
C ILE A 133 7.80 10.38 -1.83
N GLY A 134 6.71 10.09 -2.55
CA GLY A 134 6.69 9.05 -3.57
C GLY A 134 5.53 9.14 -4.53
N ASP A 135 5.75 8.73 -5.79
CA ASP A 135 4.68 8.73 -6.78
C ASP A 135 3.57 7.73 -6.42
N GLY A 136 2.34 8.11 -6.78
CA GLY A 136 1.17 7.29 -6.59
C GLY A 136 1.23 5.94 -7.33
N TYR A 137 0.59 4.95 -6.72
CA TYR A 137 0.44 3.63 -7.26
C TYR A 137 -0.76 3.58 -8.20
N ASP A 138 -0.62 2.81 -9.27
CA ASP A 138 -1.68 2.58 -10.24
C ASP A 138 -2.71 1.58 -9.72
N THR A 139 -2.23 0.58 -8.99
CA THR A 139 -3.04 -0.55 -8.52
C THR A 139 -2.60 -0.97 -7.12
N VAL A 140 -3.57 -1.12 -6.23
CA VAL A 140 -3.40 -1.82 -4.96
C VAL A 140 -4.17 -3.14 -5.04
N ILE A 141 -3.53 -4.25 -4.71
CA ILE A 141 -4.13 -5.57 -4.63
C ILE A 141 -4.12 -5.98 -3.16
N ILE A 142 -5.30 -6.18 -2.58
CA ILE A 142 -5.46 -6.65 -1.21
C ILE A 142 -5.83 -8.13 -1.27
N LEU A 143 -4.95 -8.97 -0.76
CA LEU A 143 -5.20 -10.38 -0.51
C LEU A 143 -5.79 -10.45 0.91
N SER A 144 -7.12 -10.55 1.01
CA SER A 144 -7.82 -10.70 2.28
C SER A 144 -7.67 -12.12 2.82
N GLY A 145 -8.40 -12.48 3.88
CA GLY A 145 -8.45 -13.85 4.40
C GLY A 145 -8.90 -14.91 3.37
N THR A 146 -8.95 -16.17 3.82
CA THR A 146 -9.24 -17.33 2.95
C THR A 146 -10.71 -17.47 2.56
N ILE A 147 -11.62 -16.87 3.35
CA ILE A 147 -13.06 -16.94 3.16
C ILE A 147 -13.63 -15.64 2.58
N GLU A 148 -14.78 -15.76 1.91
CA GLU A 148 -15.42 -14.65 1.21
C GLU A 148 -15.93 -13.54 2.15
N ASP A 149 -16.41 -13.90 3.34
CA ASP A 149 -16.91 -12.92 4.31
C ASP A 149 -15.83 -11.91 4.75
N LEU A 150 -14.57 -12.36 4.88
CA LEU A 150 -13.46 -11.46 5.20
C LEU A 150 -13.12 -10.52 4.04
N ARG A 151 -13.29 -10.99 2.80
CA ARG A 151 -13.15 -10.16 1.59
C ARG A 151 -14.25 -9.10 1.55
N LEU A 152 -15.50 -9.51 1.78
CA LEU A 152 -16.66 -8.62 1.80
C LEU A 152 -16.54 -7.56 2.90
N GLN A 153 -16.14 -7.92 4.11
CA GLN A 153 -15.86 -6.95 5.18
C GLN A 153 -14.78 -5.93 4.79
N THR A 154 -13.76 -6.35 4.04
CA THR A 154 -12.72 -5.43 3.54
C THR A 154 -13.28 -4.49 2.47
N MET A 155 -14.15 -5.00 1.59
CA MET A 155 -14.85 -4.20 0.57
C MET A 155 -15.82 -3.21 1.19
N GLU A 156 -16.64 -3.63 2.16
CA GLU A 156 -17.57 -2.76 2.89
C GLU A 156 -16.83 -1.59 3.54
N ARG A 157 -15.69 -1.84 4.20
CA ARG A 157 -14.85 -0.76 4.77
C ARG A 157 -14.34 0.21 3.71
N LEU A 158 -14.01 -0.25 2.51
CA LEU A 158 -13.61 0.63 1.41
C LEU A 158 -14.80 1.47 0.92
N GLU A 159 -15.97 0.86 0.79
CA GLU A 159 -17.20 1.54 0.36
C GLU A 159 -17.65 2.61 1.38
N GLU A 160 -17.55 2.33 2.68
CA GLU A 160 -17.88 3.25 3.78
C GLU A 160 -17.02 4.52 3.80
N ILE A 161 -15.80 4.48 3.27
CA ILE A 161 -14.94 5.67 3.14
C ILE A 161 -15.61 6.71 2.23
N GLY A 162 -16.42 6.26 1.28
CA GLY A 162 -17.19 7.09 0.36
C GLY A 162 -16.37 7.61 -0.83
N TYR A 163 -17.06 7.91 -1.94
CA TYR A 163 -16.53 8.54 -3.16
C TYR A 163 -15.39 7.81 -3.88
N LEU A 164 -15.04 6.59 -3.46
CA LEU A 164 -14.08 5.76 -4.16
C LEU A 164 -14.56 5.45 -5.57
N ASP A 165 -15.80 5.01 -5.76
CA ASP A 165 -16.30 4.55 -7.06
C ASP A 165 -16.26 5.60 -8.19
N GLU A 166 -16.25 6.89 -7.87
CA GLU A 166 -16.13 7.96 -8.87
C GLU A 166 -14.69 8.15 -9.37
N GLN A 167 -13.68 7.74 -8.59
CA GLN A 167 -12.28 8.08 -8.84
C GLN A 167 -11.30 6.90 -8.80
N ILE A 168 -11.57 5.91 -7.95
CA ILE A 168 -10.83 4.67 -7.76
C ILE A 168 -11.80 3.50 -7.84
N ARG A 169 -11.59 2.65 -8.84
CA ARG A 169 -12.44 1.47 -9.00
C ARG A 169 -12.03 0.42 -7.98
N CYS A 170 -12.99 -0.07 -7.21
CA CYS A 170 -12.79 -1.18 -6.29
C CYS A 170 -13.49 -2.43 -6.84
N LEU A 171 -12.74 -3.52 -7.05
CA LEU A 171 -13.24 -4.75 -7.64
C LEU A 171 -12.70 -6.02 -6.96
N PRO A 172 -13.41 -7.15 -7.07
CA PRO A 172 -14.82 -7.26 -7.43
C PRO A 172 -15.73 -6.81 -6.28
N LYS A 173 -16.94 -6.34 -6.57
CA LYS A 173 -17.84 -5.78 -5.54
C LYS A 173 -18.56 -6.87 -4.73
N GLN A 174 -19.47 -7.59 -5.37
CA GLN A 174 -20.44 -8.44 -4.66
C GLN A 174 -19.97 -9.88 -4.45
N ARG A 175 -19.13 -10.41 -5.34
CA ARG A 175 -18.68 -11.81 -5.32
C ARG A 175 -17.22 -11.88 -5.75
N ASP A 176 -16.53 -12.96 -5.42
CA ASP A 176 -15.15 -13.15 -5.86
C ASP A 176 -15.01 -13.38 -7.38
N LEU A 177 -13.76 -13.42 -7.84
CA LEU A 177 -13.41 -13.60 -9.25
C LEU A 177 -13.67 -15.01 -9.80
N THR A 178 -14.14 -15.97 -8.99
CA THR A 178 -14.51 -17.31 -9.47
C THR A 178 -15.73 -17.23 -10.39
N TYR A 179 -16.64 -16.30 -10.09
CA TYR A 179 -17.94 -16.19 -10.75
C TYR A 179 -18.18 -14.82 -11.41
N ASP A 180 -17.20 -13.91 -11.36
CA ASP A 180 -17.34 -12.53 -11.84
C ASP A 180 -16.47 -12.23 -13.08
N ASP A 181 -16.92 -12.72 -14.24
CA ASP A 181 -16.22 -12.50 -15.52
C ASP A 181 -16.21 -11.02 -15.95
N ASP A 182 -17.20 -10.24 -15.51
CA ASP A 182 -17.26 -8.80 -15.77
C ASP A 182 -16.17 -8.08 -14.99
N ALA A 183 -16.03 -8.36 -13.69
CA ALA A 183 -14.93 -7.82 -12.87
C ALA A 183 -13.56 -8.25 -13.41
N LEU A 184 -13.40 -9.52 -13.83
CA LEU A 184 -12.17 -9.97 -14.49
C LEU A 184 -11.85 -9.19 -15.77
N THR A 185 -12.88 -8.85 -16.54
CA THR A 185 -12.74 -8.09 -17.78
C THR A 185 -12.35 -6.65 -17.51
N GLU A 186 -12.96 -6.01 -16.51
CA GLU A 186 -12.60 -4.65 -16.11
C GLU A 186 -11.17 -4.57 -15.54
N ILE A 187 -10.78 -5.51 -14.69
CA ILE A 187 -9.40 -5.64 -14.19
C ILE A 187 -8.43 -5.79 -15.37
N ARG A 188 -8.74 -6.68 -16.33
CA ARG A 188 -7.90 -6.88 -17.52
C ARG A 188 -7.74 -5.60 -18.32
N GLU A 189 -8.82 -4.86 -18.57
CA GLU A 189 -8.77 -3.61 -19.32
C GLU A 189 -7.98 -2.52 -18.59
N HIS A 190 -8.15 -2.42 -17.26
CA HIS A 190 -7.38 -1.50 -16.43
C HIS A 190 -5.88 -1.80 -16.51
N LEU A 191 -5.47 -3.06 -16.36
CA LEU A 191 -4.04 -3.44 -16.37
C LEU A 191 -3.42 -3.36 -17.78
N ARG A 192 -4.24 -3.57 -18.83
CA ARG A 192 -3.80 -3.50 -20.24
C ARG A 192 -3.46 -2.09 -20.70
N ARG A 193 -4.18 -1.07 -20.22
CA ARG A 193 -4.06 0.31 -20.68
C ARG A 193 -2.97 1.05 -19.89
N PRO A 194 -1.90 1.59 -20.54
CA PRO A 194 -0.81 2.27 -19.84
C PRO A 194 -1.19 3.53 -19.05
N LYS A 195 -2.34 4.13 -19.35
CA LYS A 195 -2.87 5.35 -18.70
C LYS A 195 -4.32 5.15 -18.25
N SER A 196 -4.58 4.08 -17.49
CA SER A 196 -5.87 3.92 -16.80
C SER A 196 -5.87 4.68 -15.47
N GLY A 197 -7.06 4.83 -14.87
CA GLY A 197 -7.21 5.44 -13.53
C GLY A 197 -6.57 4.58 -12.44
N LYS A 198 -6.92 4.83 -11.18
CA LYS A 198 -6.45 4.01 -10.05
C LYS A 198 -7.44 2.89 -9.77
N MET A 199 -6.94 1.74 -9.30
CA MET A 199 -7.79 0.58 -8.97
C MET A 199 -7.35 -0.09 -7.66
N VAL A 200 -8.32 -0.51 -6.87
CA VAL A 200 -8.15 -1.46 -5.77
C VAL A 200 -8.75 -2.79 -6.19
N ILE A 201 -7.98 -3.86 -6.07
CA ILE A 201 -8.43 -5.23 -6.30
C ILE A 201 -8.44 -5.95 -4.95
N VAL A 202 -9.59 -6.36 -4.44
CA VAL A 202 -9.71 -7.07 -3.16
C VAL A 202 -10.15 -8.51 -3.41
N ILE A 203 -9.26 -9.47 -3.19
CA ILE A 203 -9.52 -10.89 -3.44
C ILE A 203 -9.24 -11.74 -2.21
N LYS A 204 -10.01 -12.82 -2.06
CA LYS A 204 -9.73 -13.84 -1.03
C LYS A 204 -8.46 -14.63 -1.39
N LYS A 205 -7.74 -15.09 -0.38
CA LYS A 205 -6.55 -15.96 -0.53
C LYS A 205 -6.92 -17.40 -0.83
N ASN A 206 -7.46 -17.60 -2.01
CA ASN A 206 -7.85 -18.90 -2.53
C ASN A 206 -7.14 -19.17 -3.86
N VAL A 207 -6.70 -20.41 -4.05
CA VAL A 207 -5.88 -20.81 -5.20
C VAL A 207 -6.59 -20.54 -6.52
N ASP A 208 -7.88 -20.89 -6.64
CA ASP A 208 -8.64 -20.72 -7.88
C ASP A 208 -8.80 -19.23 -8.24
N VAL A 209 -9.12 -18.39 -7.26
CA VAL A 209 -9.21 -16.93 -7.43
C VAL A 209 -7.86 -16.32 -7.82
N LEU A 210 -6.78 -16.73 -7.15
CA LEU A 210 -5.43 -16.28 -7.48
C LEU A 210 -5.00 -16.73 -8.88
N ASP A 211 -5.36 -17.95 -9.30
CA ASP A 211 -5.03 -18.46 -10.62
C ASP A 211 -5.81 -17.76 -11.75
N ARG A 212 -7.06 -17.36 -11.50
CA ARG A 212 -7.82 -16.48 -12.42
C ARG A 212 -7.07 -15.16 -12.66
N LEU A 213 -6.60 -14.53 -11.58
CA LEU A 213 -5.85 -13.27 -11.68
C LEU A 213 -4.46 -13.48 -12.31
N ASN A 214 -3.76 -14.57 -11.99
CA ASN A 214 -2.52 -14.96 -12.67
C ASN A 214 -2.73 -15.19 -14.17
N GLY A 215 -3.87 -15.75 -14.56
CA GLY A 215 -4.27 -15.90 -15.96
C GLY A 215 -4.24 -14.56 -16.69
N ILE A 216 -4.69 -13.47 -16.06
CA ILE A 216 -4.60 -12.11 -16.59
C ILE A 216 -3.13 -11.64 -16.64
N PHE A 217 -2.40 -11.72 -15.54
CA PHE A 217 -1.01 -11.24 -15.47
C PHE A 217 -0.04 -11.98 -16.41
N SER A 218 -0.37 -13.22 -16.80
CA SER A 218 0.41 -13.99 -17.76
C SER A 218 0.34 -13.46 -19.20
N GLN A 219 -0.65 -12.64 -19.52
CA GLN A 219 -0.89 -12.17 -20.88
C GLN A 219 0.15 -11.13 -21.34
N LYS A 220 0.62 -11.27 -22.58
CA LYS A 220 1.60 -10.33 -23.17
C LYS A 220 1.09 -8.89 -23.19
N SER A 221 -0.18 -8.67 -23.51
CA SER A 221 -0.80 -7.34 -23.53
C SER A 221 -0.74 -6.66 -22.16
N ILE A 222 -1.04 -7.40 -21.10
CA ILE A 222 -0.98 -6.95 -19.70
C ILE A 222 0.46 -6.64 -19.29
N ARG A 223 1.41 -7.49 -19.66
CA ARG A 223 2.84 -7.25 -19.44
C ARG A 223 3.30 -5.90 -20.02
N HIS A 224 2.79 -5.52 -21.19
CA HIS A 224 3.13 -4.23 -21.81
C HIS A 224 2.41 -3.07 -21.14
N GLY A 225 1.13 -3.27 -20.76
CA GLY A 225 0.32 -2.28 -20.06
C GLY A 225 0.89 -1.90 -18.69
N LEU A 226 1.46 -2.87 -17.97
CA LEU A 226 2.04 -2.70 -16.62
C LEU A 226 3.46 -2.13 -16.58
N ARG A 227 4.12 -1.96 -17.73
CA ARG A 227 5.51 -1.49 -17.75
C ARG A 227 5.61 -0.12 -17.09
N LYS A 228 6.45 -0.01 -16.04
CA LYS A 228 6.62 1.19 -15.19
C LYS A 228 5.38 1.61 -14.38
N ARG A 229 4.28 0.86 -14.42
CA ARG A 229 3.12 1.10 -13.57
C ARG A 229 3.35 0.50 -12.20
N LYS A 230 3.12 1.26 -11.14
CA LYS A 230 3.42 0.84 -9.76
C LYS A 230 2.29 -0.01 -9.21
N VAL A 231 2.62 -1.19 -8.67
CA VAL A 231 1.65 -2.11 -8.07
C VAL A 231 2.02 -2.38 -6.61
N MET A 232 1.06 -2.27 -5.70
CA MET A 232 1.23 -2.66 -4.31
C MET A 232 0.35 -3.87 -4.05
N ILE A 233 0.93 -4.91 -3.48
CA ILE A 233 0.22 -6.08 -2.99
C ILE A 233 0.29 -6.04 -1.48
N ILE A 234 -0.87 -6.11 -0.84
CA ILE A 234 -1.02 -6.20 0.60
C ILE A 234 -1.60 -7.57 0.92
N ASP A 235 -0.91 -8.35 1.73
CA ASP A 235 -1.32 -9.69 2.15
C ASP A 235 -1.75 -9.64 3.62
N ASP A 236 -3.06 -9.62 3.85
CA ASP A 236 -3.63 -9.62 5.20
C ASP A 236 -3.57 -11.02 5.80
N GLU A 237 -3.09 -11.15 7.02
CA GLU A 237 -2.85 -12.44 7.68
C GLU A 237 -1.88 -13.33 6.88
N CYS A 238 -0.72 -12.80 6.51
CA CYS A 238 0.28 -13.49 5.69
C CYS A 238 0.83 -14.79 6.31
N ASP A 239 0.51 -15.07 7.57
CA ASP A 239 0.81 -16.32 8.29
C ASP A 239 0.14 -17.54 7.66
N TYR A 240 -1.08 -17.41 7.14
CA TYR A 240 -1.91 -18.55 6.69
C TYR A 240 -1.27 -19.35 5.56
N ALA A 241 -0.51 -18.69 4.68
CA ALA A 241 0.11 -19.37 3.57
C ALA A 241 1.42 -20.07 3.99
N SER A 242 1.98 -19.73 5.15
CA SER A 242 3.21 -20.28 5.71
C SER A 242 3.03 -21.43 6.70
N MET A 243 1.81 -21.68 7.19
CA MET A 243 1.52 -22.82 8.04
C MET A 243 1.37 -24.08 7.19
N ASP A 244 2.46 -24.85 7.10
CA ASP A 244 2.44 -26.20 6.57
C ASP A 244 1.49 -27.07 7.41
N GLY A 245 0.62 -27.81 6.72
CA GLY A 245 -0.10 -28.96 7.29
C GLY A 245 0.76 -30.22 7.39
N ASN A 246 2.07 -30.13 7.18
CA ASN A 246 3.00 -31.25 7.12
C ASN A 246 4.07 -31.23 8.23
N ASN A 247 3.68 -30.91 9.47
CA ASN A 247 4.39 -31.42 10.66
C ASN A 247 4.13 -32.93 10.87
N ALA A 248 3.83 -33.67 9.81
CA ALA A 248 3.88 -35.12 9.82
C ALA A 248 5.31 -35.49 9.42
N GLU A 249 6.11 -35.89 10.41
CA GLU A 249 7.26 -36.75 10.15
C GLU A 249 6.80 -37.88 9.23
N ASP A 250 7.59 -38.21 8.20
CA ASP A 250 7.36 -39.50 7.54
C ASP A 250 7.46 -40.62 8.59
N PHE A 251 6.90 -41.80 8.32
CA PHE A 251 6.86 -42.92 9.26
C PHE A 251 8.26 -43.34 9.79
N ASP A 252 9.33 -42.85 9.15
CA ASP A 252 10.74 -43.08 9.47
C ASP A 252 11.43 -41.92 10.21
N GLY A 253 10.72 -40.86 10.60
CA GLY A 253 11.29 -39.70 11.29
C GLY A 253 12.08 -38.76 10.39
N THR A 254 12.02 -38.91 9.05
CA THR A 254 12.65 -37.95 8.15
C THR A 254 11.82 -36.66 8.05
N PRO A 255 12.45 -35.48 8.16
CA PRO A 255 11.76 -34.22 7.93
C PRO A 255 11.31 -34.15 6.47
N LYS A 256 10.01 -34.02 6.22
CA LYS A 256 9.52 -33.73 4.88
C LYS A 256 10.14 -32.42 4.38
N PRO A 257 10.57 -32.34 3.10
CA PRO A 257 10.94 -31.06 2.50
C PRO A 257 9.79 -30.07 2.71
N HIS A 258 10.11 -28.85 3.18
CA HIS A 258 9.11 -27.82 3.46
C HIS A 258 8.28 -27.55 2.17
N GLU A 259 7.05 -28.03 2.13
CA GLU A 259 6.22 -27.97 0.93
C GLU A 259 5.45 -26.65 0.93
N ILE A 260 5.90 -25.71 0.10
CA ILE A 260 5.19 -24.43 -0.06
C ILE A 260 3.72 -24.68 -0.44
N THR A 261 2.80 -24.12 0.35
CA THR A 261 1.35 -24.21 0.12
C THR A 261 0.96 -23.75 -1.29
N ALA A 262 -0.12 -24.32 -1.84
CA ALA A 262 -0.62 -23.96 -3.17
C ALA A 262 -0.94 -22.45 -3.29
N THR A 263 -1.48 -21.85 -2.22
CA THR A 263 -1.73 -20.40 -2.14
C THR A 263 -0.43 -19.59 -2.26
N ASN A 264 0.63 -19.97 -1.53
CA ASN A 264 1.93 -19.31 -1.65
C ASN A 264 2.52 -19.47 -3.06
N LYS A 265 2.39 -20.65 -3.68
CA LYS A 265 2.82 -20.86 -5.08
C LYS A 265 2.09 -19.89 -6.03
N ALA A 266 0.78 -19.71 -5.86
CA ALA A 266 -0.01 -18.79 -6.68
C ALA A 266 0.37 -17.30 -6.47
N ILE A 267 0.65 -16.89 -5.24
CA ILE A 267 1.14 -15.53 -4.92
C ILE A 267 2.53 -15.30 -5.54
N ARG A 268 3.46 -16.25 -5.39
CA ARG A 268 4.80 -16.18 -6.00
C ARG A 268 4.73 -16.07 -7.52
N LYS A 269 3.82 -16.81 -8.16
CA LYS A 269 3.55 -16.73 -9.60
C LYS A 269 3.10 -15.31 -10.01
N MET A 270 2.21 -14.68 -9.25
CA MET A 270 1.78 -13.30 -9.49
C MET A 270 2.96 -12.32 -9.42
N LEU A 271 3.79 -12.41 -8.38
CA LEU A 271 4.99 -11.59 -8.22
C LEU A 271 5.98 -11.76 -9.38
N ILE A 272 6.15 -12.99 -9.88
CA ILE A 272 6.98 -13.28 -11.05
C ILE A 272 6.43 -12.57 -12.30
N HIS A 273 5.11 -12.59 -12.51
CA HIS A 273 4.50 -11.90 -13.65
C HIS A 273 4.67 -10.38 -13.57
N LEU A 274 4.51 -9.78 -12.40
CA LEU A 274 4.72 -8.35 -12.19
C LEU A 274 6.18 -7.95 -12.44
N ARG A 275 7.14 -8.72 -11.91
CA ARG A 275 8.58 -8.51 -12.18
C ARG A 275 8.89 -8.61 -13.67
N LYS A 276 8.38 -9.64 -14.36
CA LYS A 276 8.55 -9.79 -15.83
C LYS A 276 7.95 -8.61 -16.61
N SER A 277 6.95 -7.94 -16.05
CA SER A 277 6.31 -6.75 -16.63
C SER A 277 7.10 -5.47 -16.41
N LEU A 278 8.21 -5.51 -15.66
CA LEU A 278 8.97 -4.32 -15.25
C LEU A 278 8.06 -3.31 -14.53
N SER A 279 7.14 -3.84 -13.72
CA SER A 279 6.25 -3.08 -12.83
C SER A 279 6.93 -2.94 -11.47
N PRO A 280 7.26 -1.72 -11.01
CA PRO A 280 7.76 -1.51 -9.66
C PRO A 280 6.71 -2.01 -8.66
N THR A 281 7.09 -3.02 -7.88
CA THR A 281 6.14 -3.75 -7.03
C THR A 281 6.57 -3.73 -5.57
N TRP A 282 5.63 -3.48 -4.67
CA TRP A 282 5.79 -3.77 -3.24
C TRP A 282 4.84 -4.88 -2.82
N TYR A 283 5.37 -5.87 -2.11
CA TYR A 283 4.59 -6.87 -1.39
C TYR A 283 4.70 -6.59 0.11
N ILE A 284 3.57 -6.41 0.79
CA ILE A 284 3.53 -6.08 2.21
C ILE A 284 2.66 -7.12 2.93
N GLY A 285 3.30 -7.97 3.73
CA GLY A 285 2.59 -8.91 4.60
C GLY A 285 2.14 -8.23 5.90
N TYR A 286 0.91 -8.48 6.32
CA TYR A 286 0.37 -8.11 7.63
C TYR A 286 0.16 -9.35 8.47
N THR A 287 0.66 -9.32 9.70
CA THR A 287 0.60 -10.47 10.59
C THR A 287 0.44 -10.08 12.06
N ALA A 288 -0.19 -10.98 12.81
CA ALA A 288 -0.19 -10.94 14.27
C ALA A 288 0.99 -11.70 14.90
N THR A 289 1.65 -12.59 14.15
CA THR A 289 2.73 -13.43 14.63
C THR A 289 4.07 -13.09 13.96
N PRO A 290 5.17 -12.98 14.71
CA PRO A 290 6.48 -12.72 14.12
C PRO A 290 7.04 -13.93 13.38
N TYR A 291 6.40 -15.10 13.47
CA TYR A 291 6.80 -16.36 12.84
C TYR A 291 6.27 -16.52 11.41
N ALA A 292 5.68 -15.47 10.84
CA ALA A 292 5.32 -15.44 9.43
C ALA A 292 6.56 -15.76 8.58
N ASN A 293 6.68 -16.98 8.06
CA ASN A 293 7.77 -17.40 7.17
C ASN A 293 7.60 -16.80 5.76
N VAL A 294 7.26 -15.51 5.70
CA VAL A 294 7.03 -14.71 4.48
C VAL A 294 8.35 -14.47 3.73
N LEU A 295 9.50 -14.66 4.40
CA LEU A 295 10.83 -14.38 3.88
C LEU A 295 11.68 -15.63 3.58
N MET A 296 11.09 -16.83 3.57
CA MET A 296 11.83 -18.03 3.13
C MET A 296 11.92 -18.05 1.60
N GLN A 297 13.03 -17.46 1.12
CA GLN A 297 13.44 -17.28 -0.26
C GLN A 297 13.55 -18.61 -1.01
#